data_AF-A0A849WNC4-F1
#
_entry.id   AF-A0A849WNC4-F1
#
_cell.length_a   1.000
_cell.length_b   1.000
_cell.length_c   1.000
_cell.angle_alpha   90.00
_cell.angle_beta   90.00
_cell.angle_gamma   90.00
#
_symmetry.space_group_name_H-M   'P 1'
#
loop_
_entity.id
_entity.type
_entity.pdbx_description
1 polymer ?
#
loop_
_entity_poly.entity_id
_entity_poly.type
_entity_poly.pdbx_seq_one_letter_code
_entity_poly.pdbx_strand_id
1 'polypeptide(L)'
;MNSRVLSYFPILLGISLLQSLQASLSFFIVILGIGFLIFIHELGHFLVAKYEKVRVEAFALGFGYPLFLKKWGETEYRINLLPLGGYVKMAGEIPGEESTGAPDEFMSKKPGSRAKIVVAGVVMNFIFGFIGVILAFQIGVKFPDAVIGQVSPGGPAWHARMQPGDRIIEIDGEKITKFKQIKLGVAFGNHEKGMQFTIQRKDQTITCQVKPEYNKEMGLYLIGISPYLEKIQVSPESIFHEAGLRTSDRIVEVDGNRISEGHELYAILSSMKKQAVKVVVEREGKEIGFTLSPKTKTTYRLGIYPKDLVVKAVRTDSTAAQAGFLAEDCIMQVDKKVVHTAQSLYESLKDAKKAVLLIQNKSKEREMVLDFESMKVEPKVFLQDIYFTSSLTVGETIPDFPAAEKLMPGDKIVSINNKILEEWSDISEYIANEKDKTLSLALVRNGEKITLDLAAKKQEIPDWDSLSLLPKMSDVQSYGIVESCKLGFKDAKEMIMDIFLMLRGLFSRQIAAKNLGGPIIIFTASYSQLQMGLGYFIYFLALISINLAVINIFPFPVLDGGILFLLLIEKIRGKRISEKILIWFNNIGIALLLTLFIYVTYHDILRLIGLM
;
A
#
# COMPACT_ATOMS: atom_id res chain seq x y z
N MET A 1 17.95 -32.67 31.01
CA MET A 1 17.75 -32.41 29.56
C MET A 1 17.27 -33.69 28.90
N ASN A 2 16.05 -33.72 28.37
CA ASN A 2 15.44 -34.93 27.81
C ASN A 2 16.24 -35.45 26.58
N SER A 3 16.67 -36.70 26.60
CA SER A 3 17.40 -37.40 25.52
C SER A 3 16.67 -37.37 24.16
N ARG A 4 15.34 -37.18 24.18
CA ARG A 4 14.51 -37.00 22.98
C ARG A 4 14.77 -35.68 22.25
N VAL A 5 15.27 -34.64 22.91
CA VAL A 5 15.57 -33.35 22.25
C VAL A 5 16.85 -33.45 21.42
N LEU A 6 17.84 -34.20 21.90
CA LEU A 6 19.10 -34.46 21.18
C LEU A 6 18.89 -35.30 19.91
N SER A 7 17.90 -36.20 19.87
CA SER A 7 17.59 -36.96 18.66
C SER A 7 16.96 -36.13 17.53
N TYR A 8 16.32 -34.99 17.85
CA TYR A 8 15.77 -34.08 16.83
C TYR A 8 16.77 -33.01 16.38
N PHE A 9 17.90 -32.84 17.06
CA PHE A 9 18.89 -31.81 16.74
C PHE A 9 19.44 -31.89 15.31
N PRO A 10 19.81 -33.07 14.75
CA PRO A 10 20.26 -33.16 13.36
C PRO A 10 19.16 -32.81 12.35
N ILE A 11 17.91 -33.15 12.67
CA ILE A 11 16.74 -32.86 11.83
C ILE A 11 16.45 -31.35 11.84
N LEU A 12 16.46 -30.72 13.02
CA LEU A 12 16.28 -29.27 13.16
C LEU A 12 17.42 -28.48 12.51
N LEU A 13 18.67 -28.94 12.67
CA LEU A 13 19.83 -28.37 11.99
C LEU A 13 19.71 -28.53 10.47
N GLY A 14 19.27 -29.71 10.00
CA GLY A 14 19.01 -29.97 8.58
C GLY A 14 17.92 -29.07 8.01
N ILE A 15 16.81 -28.87 8.72
CA ILE A 15 15.72 -27.97 8.32
C ILE A 15 16.22 -26.51 8.26
N SER A 16 16.97 -26.06 9.27
CA SER A 16 17.54 -24.70 9.30
C SER A 16 18.56 -24.47 8.18
N LEU A 17 19.41 -25.47 7.89
CA LEU A 17 20.36 -25.42 6.79
C LEU A 17 19.63 -25.39 5.43
N LEU A 18 18.56 -26.17 5.28
CA LEU A 18 17.76 -26.19 4.05
C LEU A 18 17.02 -24.86 3.85
N GLN A 19 16.46 -24.27 4.92
CA GLN A 19 15.82 -22.96 4.89
C GLN A 19 16.81 -21.85 4.53
N SER A 20 18.02 -21.87 5.10
CA SER A 20 19.06 -20.88 4.78
C SER A 20 19.54 -21.01 3.33
N LEU A 21 19.73 -22.24 2.83
CA LEU A 21 20.04 -22.51 1.42
C LEU A 21 18.94 -22.01 0.48
N GLN A 22 17.66 -22.26 0.81
CA GLN A 22 16.53 -21.77 0.03
C GLN A 22 16.46 -20.24 -0.01
N ALA A 23 16.74 -19.57 1.12
CA ALA A 23 16.79 -18.12 1.20
C ALA A 23 17.94 -17.55 0.34
N SER A 24 19.13 -18.13 0.43
CA SER A 24 20.28 -17.74 -0.41
C SER A 24 20.02 -17.96 -1.90
N LEU A 25 19.39 -19.08 -2.26
CA LEU A 25 18.98 -19.35 -3.64
C LEU A 25 17.95 -18.33 -4.13
N SER A 26 16.95 -18.02 -3.32
CA SER A 26 15.91 -17.03 -3.64
C SER A 26 16.50 -15.64 -3.85
N PHE A 27 17.46 -15.25 -3.00
CA PHE A 27 18.22 -14.01 -3.14
C PHE A 27 18.95 -13.94 -4.50
N PHE A 28 19.63 -15.03 -4.87
CA PHE A 28 20.34 -15.12 -6.15
C PHE A 28 19.38 -15.09 -7.35
N ILE A 29 18.25 -15.79 -7.28
CA ILE A 29 17.21 -15.77 -8.33
C ILE A 29 16.67 -14.36 -8.52
N VAL A 30 16.43 -13.59 -7.45
CA VAL A 30 15.97 -12.20 -7.55
C VAL A 30 17.00 -11.33 -8.27
N ILE A 31 18.28 -11.42 -7.87
CA ILE A 31 19.37 -10.68 -8.54
C ILE A 31 19.45 -11.04 -10.02
N LEU A 32 19.43 -12.34 -10.33
CA LEU A 32 19.45 -12.81 -11.71
C LEU A 32 18.22 -12.35 -12.50
N GLY A 33 17.03 -12.36 -11.91
CA GLY A 33 15.80 -11.92 -12.56
C GLY A 33 15.82 -10.43 -12.92
N ILE A 34 16.21 -9.58 -11.98
CA ILE A 34 16.35 -8.13 -12.21
C ILE A 34 17.50 -7.85 -13.18
N GLY A 35 18.62 -8.55 -13.04
CA GLY A 35 19.75 -8.42 -13.95
C GLY A 35 19.40 -8.85 -15.37
N PHE A 36 18.66 -9.94 -15.52
CA PHE A 36 18.18 -10.42 -16.82
C PHE A 36 17.24 -9.42 -17.47
N LEU A 37 16.35 -8.77 -16.71
CA LEU A 37 15.50 -7.70 -17.21
C LEU A 37 16.32 -6.57 -17.87
N ILE A 38 17.32 -6.05 -17.16
CA ILE A 38 18.18 -4.97 -17.69
C ILE A 38 18.97 -5.49 -18.90
N PHE A 39 19.47 -6.72 -18.85
CA PHE A 39 20.16 -7.32 -20.00
C PHE A 39 19.28 -7.37 -21.27
N ILE A 40 17.99 -7.68 -21.13
CA ILE A 40 17.06 -7.70 -22.29
C ILE A 40 16.87 -6.30 -22.89
N HIS A 41 16.87 -5.26 -22.05
CA HIS A 41 16.89 -3.87 -22.51
C HIS A 41 18.13 -3.58 -23.36
N GLU A 42 19.32 -3.88 -22.82
CA GLU A 42 20.61 -3.71 -23.49
C GLU A 42 20.70 -4.52 -24.79
N LEU A 43 20.15 -5.73 -24.79
CA LEU A 43 20.06 -6.57 -25.98
C LEU A 43 19.29 -5.87 -27.11
N GLY A 44 18.26 -5.09 -26.80
CA GLY A 44 17.53 -4.28 -27.77
C GLY A 44 18.42 -3.27 -28.48
N HIS A 45 19.16 -2.46 -27.71
CA HIS A 45 20.12 -1.51 -28.27
C HIS A 45 21.18 -2.23 -29.10
N PHE A 46 21.74 -3.33 -28.58
CA PHE A 46 22.76 -4.13 -29.25
C PHE A 46 22.30 -4.63 -30.62
N LEU A 47 21.14 -5.29 -30.69
CA LEU A 47 20.62 -5.91 -31.91
C LEU A 47 20.39 -4.85 -32.99
N VAL A 48 19.80 -3.71 -32.63
CA VAL A 48 19.52 -2.65 -33.59
C VAL A 48 20.77 -1.83 -33.95
N ALA A 49 21.73 -1.68 -33.04
CA ALA A 49 23.03 -1.09 -33.34
C ALA A 49 23.77 -1.90 -34.40
N LYS A 50 23.81 -3.24 -34.25
CA LYS A 50 24.36 -4.14 -35.27
C LYS A 50 23.62 -4.02 -36.61
N TYR A 51 22.29 -3.96 -36.58
CA TYR A 51 21.48 -3.79 -37.78
C TYR A 51 21.75 -2.46 -38.51
N GLU A 52 21.88 -1.35 -37.78
CA GLU A 52 22.23 -0.03 -38.31
C GLU A 52 23.73 0.13 -38.61
N LYS A 53 24.51 -0.96 -38.50
CA LYS A 53 25.96 -1.02 -38.75
C LYS A 53 26.73 -0.03 -37.88
N VAL A 54 26.36 0.08 -36.62
CA VAL A 54 27.13 0.77 -35.57
C VAL A 54 28.08 -0.23 -34.94
N ARG A 55 29.34 0.15 -34.80
CA ARG A 55 30.36 -0.66 -34.15
C ARG A 55 30.06 -0.72 -32.65
N VAL A 56 29.84 -1.94 -32.17
CA VAL A 56 29.70 -2.24 -30.74
C VAL A 56 31.04 -2.75 -30.25
N GLU A 57 31.68 -2.01 -29.35
CA GLU A 57 33.00 -2.36 -28.81
C GLU A 57 32.87 -3.46 -27.76
N ALA A 58 31.85 -3.37 -26.91
CA ALA A 58 31.58 -4.35 -25.86
C ALA A 58 30.09 -4.58 -25.70
N PHE A 59 29.71 -5.84 -25.47
CA PHE A 59 28.39 -6.22 -24.99
C PHE A 59 28.57 -7.13 -23.79
N ALA A 60 28.08 -6.69 -22.63
CA ALA A 60 28.38 -7.33 -21.37
C ALA A 60 27.12 -7.68 -20.59
N LEU A 61 27.12 -8.87 -19.99
CA LEU A 61 26.22 -9.26 -18.91
C LEU A 61 26.92 -8.97 -17.58
N GLY A 62 26.32 -8.09 -16.78
CA GLY A 62 26.80 -7.70 -15.47
C GLY A 62 27.88 -6.60 -15.48
N PHE A 63 28.42 -6.30 -14.30
CA PHE A 63 29.45 -5.27 -14.08
C PHE A 63 30.70 -5.82 -13.38
N GLY A 64 31.79 -5.04 -13.47
CA GLY A 64 33.06 -5.36 -12.81
C GLY A 64 33.98 -6.26 -13.65
N TYR A 65 34.76 -7.11 -12.97
CA TYR A 65 35.77 -7.95 -13.60
C TYR A 65 35.12 -9.02 -14.50
N PRO A 66 35.59 -9.22 -15.75
CA PRO A 66 35.06 -10.24 -16.65
C PRO A 66 35.50 -11.64 -16.19
N LEU A 67 34.54 -12.51 -15.89
CA LEU A 67 34.78 -13.94 -15.66
C LEU A 67 35.04 -14.67 -16.97
N PHE A 68 34.28 -14.31 -18.01
CA PHE A 68 34.47 -14.80 -19.36
C PHE A 68 34.52 -13.61 -20.32
N LEU A 69 35.51 -13.62 -21.19
CA LEU A 69 35.67 -12.62 -22.24
C LEU A 69 35.99 -13.34 -23.55
N LYS A 70 35.19 -13.06 -24.58
CA LYS A 70 35.44 -13.54 -25.93
C LYS A 70 35.21 -12.41 -26.93
N LYS A 71 36.25 -12.09 -27.69
CA LYS A 71 36.12 -11.17 -28.82
C LYS A 71 35.66 -11.94 -30.05
N TRP A 72 34.58 -11.49 -30.67
CA TRP A 72 34.10 -12.03 -31.93
C TRP A 72 33.75 -10.89 -32.88
N GLY A 73 34.50 -10.82 -33.97
CA GLY A 73 34.51 -9.66 -34.86
C GLY A 73 35.06 -8.44 -34.12
N GLU A 74 34.33 -7.35 -34.22
CA GLU A 74 34.61 -6.06 -33.58
C GLU A 74 34.10 -5.95 -32.13
N THR A 75 33.29 -6.92 -31.66
CA THR A 75 32.65 -6.86 -30.34
C THR A 75 33.30 -7.79 -29.34
N GLU A 76 33.55 -7.27 -28.15
CA GLU A 76 33.92 -8.05 -26.97
C GLU A 76 32.67 -8.46 -26.18
N TYR A 77 32.39 -9.77 -26.16
CA TYR A 77 31.32 -10.34 -25.37
C TYR A 77 31.85 -10.70 -23.99
N ARG A 78 31.22 -10.15 -22.94
CA ARG A 78 31.70 -10.28 -21.57
C ARG A 78 30.61 -10.82 -20.65
N ILE A 79 30.99 -11.75 -19.76
CA ILE A 79 30.19 -12.14 -18.60
C ILE A 79 30.98 -11.70 -17.38
N ASN A 80 30.47 -10.71 -16.66
CA ASN A 80 31.16 -10.10 -15.54
C ASN A 80 30.73 -10.72 -14.21
N LEU A 81 31.57 -10.54 -13.18
CA LEU A 81 31.39 -11.13 -11.86
C LEU A 81 30.06 -10.76 -11.20
N LEU A 82 29.63 -9.51 -11.32
CA LEU A 82 28.39 -9.04 -10.70
C LEU A 82 27.25 -9.14 -11.73
N PRO A 83 26.30 -10.08 -11.62
CA PRO A 83 25.24 -10.28 -12.61
C PRO A 83 24.08 -9.28 -12.44
N LEU A 84 24.43 -8.02 -12.16
CA LEU A 84 23.50 -6.91 -11.99
C LEU A 84 23.33 -6.19 -13.33
N GLY A 85 22.53 -6.71 -14.24
CA GLY A 85 22.20 -6.05 -15.49
C GLY A 85 23.21 -6.29 -16.62
N GLY A 86 23.51 -5.28 -17.41
CA GLY A 86 24.44 -5.35 -18.53
C GLY A 86 24.71 -3.95 -19.11
N TYR A 87 25.54 -3.89 -20.15
CA TYR A 87 25.73 -2.68 -20.93
C TYR A 87 26.12 -2.98 -22.38
N VAL A 88 25.72 -2.10 -23.29
CA VAL A 88 26.25 -2.00 -24.64
C VAL A 88 27.19 -0.79 -24.73
N LYS A 89 28.44 -0.99 -25.13
CA LYS A 89 29.34 0.11 -25.46
C LYS A 89 29.37 0.33 -26.97
N MET A 90 28.74 1.40 -27.45
CA MET A 90 28.75 1.76 -28.87
C MET A 90 29.85 2.78 -29.16
N ALA A 91 30.56 2.57 -30.27
CA ALA A 91 31.63 3.48 -30.69
C ALA A 91 31.06 4.88 -30.96
N GLY A 92 31.68 5.90 -30.37
CA GLY A 92 31.28 7.30 -30.53
C GLY A 92 29.91 7.64 -29.93
N GLU A 93 29.40 6.88 -28.96
CA GLU A 93 28.18 7.22 -28.21
C GLU A 93 28.46 8.17 -27.03
N ILE A 94 29.56 7.94 -26.31
CA ILE A 94 29.91 8.67 -25.09
C ILE A 94 30.44 10.06 -25.46
N PRO A 95 29.76 11.15 -25.04
CA PRO A 95 30.26 12.50 -25.24
C PRO A 95 31.60 12.69 -24.51
N GLY A 96 32.64 13.16 -25.19
CA GLY A 96 33.99 13.36 -24.65
C GLY A 96 35.01 12.26 -24.96
N GLU A 97 34.61 11.10 -25.51
CA GLU A 97 35.56 10.16 -26.14
C GLU A 97 35.95 10.67 -27.55
N GLU A 98 37.15 10.36 -28.04
CA GLU A 98 37.58 10.76 -29.40
C GLU A 98 36.65 10.18 -30.47
N SER A 99 35.72 11.00 -30.97
CA SER A 99 34.91 10.64 -32.15
C SER A 99 35.77 10.85 -33.39
N THR A 100 36.09 9.75 -34.07
CA THR A 100 36.89 9.77 -35.30
C THR A 100 36.08 10.20 -36.52
N GLY A 101 34.75 10.30 -36.36
CA GLY A 101 33.82 10.58 -37.46
C GLY A 101 33.61 9.39 -38.39
N ALA A 102 34.07 8.20 -37.99
CA ALA A 102 33.94 7.00 -38.79
C ALA A 102 32.46 6.65 -39.03
N PRO A 103 32.09 6.12 -40.20
CA PRO A 103 30.70 5.88 -40.58
C PRO A 103 30.00 4.81 -39.74
N ASP A 104 30.76 4.02 -38.99
CA ASP A 104 30.31 3.00 -38.03
C ASP A 104 30.19 3.53 -36.59
N GLU A 105 30.44 4.82 -36.33
CA GLU A 105 30.18 5.44 -35.03
C GLU A 105 28.71 5.84 -34.87
N PHE A 106 28.19 5.75 -33.64
CA PHE A 106 26.83 6.12 -33.28
C PHE A 106 26.52 7.58 -33.69
N MET A 107 27.38 8.52 -33.29
CA MET A 107 27.21 9.94 -33.59
C MET A 107 27.38 10.29 -35.08
N SER A 108 27.97 9.40 -35.88
CA SER A 108 28.05 9.56 -37.34
C SER A 108 26.74 9.21 -38.06
N LYS A 109 25.85 8.43 -37.43
CA LYS A 109 24.57 8.02 -38.04
C LYS A 109 23.54 9.15 -38.08
N LYS A 110 22.60 9.03 -39.03
CA LYS A 110 21.44 9.93 -39.13
C LYS A 110 20.59 9.87 -37.85
N PRO A 111 19.91 10.96 -37.46
CA PRO A 111 19.09 10.99 -36.24
C PRO A 111 18.06 9.86 -36.16
N GLY A 112 17.45 9.49 -37.31
CA GLY A 112 16.49 8.38 -37.36
C GLY A 112 17.10 7.02 -37.05
N SER A 113 18.33 6.74 -37.50
CA SER A 113 19.06 5.50 -37.18
C SER A 113 19.39 5.43 -35.69
N ARG A 114 19.92 6.53 -35.12
CA ARG A 114 20.16 6.64 -33.67
C ARG A 114 18.87 6.44 -32.87
N ALA A 115 17.77 7.07 -33.30
CA ALA A 115 16.48 6.94 -32.63
C ALA A 115 15.97 5.49 -32.64
N LYS A 116 16.13 4.74 -33.74
CA LYS A 116 15.76 3.31 -33.77
C LYS A 116 16.53 2.48 -32.75
N ILE A 117 17.83 2.73 -32.62
CA ILE A 117 18.69 2.03 -31.63
C ILE A 117 18.19 2.30 -30.21
N VAL A 118 17.92 3.56 -29.89
CA VAL A 118 17.43 3.97 -28.57
C VAL A 118 16.03 3.40 -28.28
N VAL A 119 15.10 3.46 -29.24
CA VAL A 119 13.76 2.88 -29.10
C VAL A 119 13.81 1.35 -28.92
N ALA A 120 14.83 0.68 -29.46
CA ALA A 120 14.92 -0.78 -29.41
C ALA A 120 14.99 -1.34 -27.99
N GLY A 121 15.73 -0.69 -27.08
CA GLY A 121 15.80 -1.13 -25.68
C GLY A 121 14.44 -1.03 -24.98
N VAL A 122 13.72 0.07 -25.18
CA VAL A 122 12.35 0.26 -24.67
C VAL A 122 11.40 -0.81 -25.23
N VAL A 123 11.45 -1.05 -26.53
CA VAL A 123 10.59 -2.05 -27.19
C VAL A 123 10.87 -3.46 -26.68
N MET A 124 12.14 -3.82 -26.45
CA MET A 124 12.49 -5.13 -25.90
C MET A 124 11.97 -5.34 -24.48
N ASN A 125 11.92 -4.31 -23.65
CA ASN A 125 11.28 -4.39 -22.34
C ASN A 125 9.76 -4.61 -22.45
N PHE A 126 9.06 -3.91 -23.35
CA PHE A 126 7.64 -4.19 -23.58
C PHE A 126 7.41 -5.64 -24.06
N ILE A 127 8.24 -6.14 -24.98
CA ILE A 127 8.16 -7.52 -25.46
C ILE A 127 8.38 -8.51 -24.31
N PHE A 128 9.43 -8.31 -23.51
CA PHE A 128 9.75 -9.18 -22.39
C PHE A 128 8.65 -9.16 -21.33
N GLY A 129 8.15 -7.99 -20.97
CA GLY A 129 7.02 -7.86 -20.05
C GLY A 129 5.78 -8.56 -20.57
N PHE A 130 5.42 -8.36 -21.83
CA PHE A 130 4.26 -9.03 -22.44
C PHE A 130 4.39 -10.56 -22.42
N ILE A 131 5.55 -11.09 -22.80
CA ILE A 131 5.85 -12.54 -22.73
C ILE A 131 5.80 -13.03 -21.28
N GLY A 132 6.38 -12.27 -20.35
CA GLY A 132 6.38 -12.61 -18.93
C GLY A 132 4.98 -12.71 -18.34
N VAL A 133 4.06 -11.78 -18.69
CA VAL A 133 2.66 -11.88 -18.26
C VAL A 133 1.99 -13.14 -18.82
N ILE A 134 2.22 -13.47 -20.09
CA ILE A 134 1.69 -14.69 -20.70
C ILE A 134 2.19 -15.94 -19.96
N LEU A 135 3.50 -16.03 -19.70
CA LEU A 135 4.11 -17.15 -18.99
C LEU A 135 3.60 -17.26 -17.56
N ALA A 136 3.45 -16.12 -16.87
CA ALA A 136 2.91 -16.09 -15.52
C ALA A 136 1.49 -16.65 -15.47
N PHE A 137 0.61 -16.25 -16.39
CA PHE A 137 -0.75 -16.80 -16.48
C PHE A 137 -0.80 -18.26 -16.93
N GLN A 138 0.19 -18.74 -17.68
CA GLN A 138 0.28 -20.18 -17.96
C GLN A 138 0.64 -20.98 -16.70
N ILE A 139 1.58 -20.49 -15.90
CA ILE A 139 1.98 -21.12 -14.63
C ILE A 139 0.83 -21.04 -13.59
N GLY A 140 0.08 -19.95 -13.62
CA GLY A 140 -1.04 -19.68 -12.72
C GLY A 140 -0.67 -18.69 -11.63
N VAL A 141 -1.48 -17.64 -11.51
CA VAL A 141 -1.33 -16.57 -10.50
C VAL A 141 -2.68 -16.33 -9.84
N LYS A 142 -2.70 -16.04 -8.54
CA LYS A 142 -3.92 -15.58 -7.85
C LYS A 142 -3.82 -14.09 -7.58
N PHE A 143 -4.96 -13.42 -7.53
CA PHE A 143 -5.03 -12.01 -7.20
C PHE A 143 -5.97 -11.81 -6.01
N PRO A 144 -5.86 -10.71 -5.25
CA PRO A 144 -6.88 -10.35 -4.28
C PRO A 144 -8.26 -10.36 -4.94
N ASP A 145 -9.17 -11.13 -4.35
CA ASP A 145 -10.51 -11.33 -4.88
C ASP A 145 -11.32 -10.03 -4.82
N ALA A 146 -12.27 -9.83 -5.74
CA ALA A 146 -13.09 -8.63 -5.82
C ALA A 146 -14.21 -8.57 -4.74
N VAL A 147 -13.90 -9.04 -3.54
CA VAL A 147 -14.80 -9.08 -2.39
C VAL A 147 -14.44 -7.96 -1.42
N ILE A 148 -15.46 -7.22 -1.00
CA ILE A 148 -15.33 -6.12 -0.04
C ILE A 148 -15.03 -6.71 1.35
N GLY A 149 -13.93 -6.26 1.95
CA GLY A 149 -13.57 -6.57 3.33
C GLY A 149 -14.13 -5.56 4.32
N GLN A 150 -13.89 -4.28 4.06
CA GLN A 150 -14.42 -3.18 4.86
C GLN A 150 -15.02 -2.11 3.99
N VAL A 151 -15.97 -1.38 4.58
CA VAL A 151 -16.57 -0.18 4.00
C VAL A 151 -16.38 0.96 5.00
N SER A 152 -15.69 2.01 4.60
CA SER A 152 -15.42 3.19 5.42
C SER A 152 -16.74 3.92 5.74
N PRO A 153 -17.11 4.05 7.03
CA PRO A 153 -18.30 4.79 7.43
C PRO A 153 -18.30 6.24 6.90
N GLY A 154 -19.45 6.72 6.43
CA GLY A 154 -19.57 8.04 5.78
C GLY A 154 -18.99 8.13 4.36
N GLY A 155 -18.31 7.10 3.86
CA GLY A 155 -17.74 7.09 2.51
C GLY A 155 -18.78 6.75 1.41
N PRO A 156 -18.41 6.90 0.12
CA PRO A 156 -19.32 6.65 -1.00
C PRO A 156 -19.96 5.26 -1.04
N ALA A 157 -19.18 4.19 -0.84
CA ALA A 157 -19.69 2.82 -0.84
C ALA A 157 -20.65 2.57 0.33
N TRP A 158 -20.43 3.23 1.47
CA TRP A 158 -21.31 3.15 2.63
C TRP A 158 -22.67 3.77 2.37
N HIS A 159 -22.71 4.94 1.72
CA HIS A 159 -23.96 5.58 1.27
C HIS A 159 -24.69 4.75 0.22
N ALA A 160 -23.95 4.06 -0.65
CA ALA A 160 -24.51 3.14 -1.63
C ALA A 160 -24.94 1.77 -1.07
N ARG A 161 -24.93 1.60 0.27
CA ARG A 161 -25.29 0.37 0.99
C ARG A 161 -24.47 -0.86 0.61
N MET A 162 -23.24 -0.66 0.13
CA MET A 162 -22.30 -1.76 0.00
C MET A 162 -21.89 -2.24 1.39
N GLN A 163 -21.63 -3.54 1.52
CA GLN A 163 -21.38 -4.22 2.78
C GLN A 163 -20.12 -5.09 2.67
N PRO A 164 -19.43 -5.35 3.79
CA PRO A 164 -18.48 -6.45 3.88
C PRO A 164 -19.10 -7.75 3.33
N GLY A 165 -18.31 -8.50 2.56
CA GLY A 165 -18.72 -9.75 1.91
C GLY A 165 -19.35 -9.59 0.52
N ASP A 166 -19.74 -8.38 0.11
CA ASP A 166 -20.22 -8.15 -1.26
C ASP A 166 -19.10 -8.42 -2.27
N ARG A 167 -19.41 -9.17 -3.34
CA ARG A 167 -18.52 -9.36 -4.48
C ARG A 167 -18.86 -8.34 -5.56
N ILE A 168 -17.93 -7.48 -5.95
CA ILE A 168 -18.10 -6.58 -7.09
C ILE A 168 -17.85 -7.38 -8.36
N ILE A 169 -18.87 -7.49 -9.22
CA ILE A 169 -18.80 -8.26 -10.46
C ILE A 169 -18.70 -7.36 -11.70
N GLU A 170 -19.17 -6.11 -11.61
CA GLU A 170 -19.16 -5.16 -12.72
C GLU A 170 -19.07 -3.70 -12.24
N ILE A 171 -18.40 -2.85 -13.02
CA ILE A 171 -18.36 -1.40 -12.86
C ILE A 171 -18.60 -0.77 -14.23
N ASP A 172 -19.66 0.02 -14.39
CA ASP A 172 -20.01 0.72 -15.64
C ASP A 172 -19.98 -0.16 -16.90
N GLY A 173 -20.45 -1.42 -16.83
CA GLY A 173 -20.40 -2.37 -17.95
C GLY A 173 -19.16 -3.27 -18.00
N GLU A 174 -18.09 -2.92 -17.28
CA GLU A 174 -16.83 -3.64 -17.29
C GLU A 174 -16.79 -4.72 -16.22
N LYS A 175 -16.54 -5.98 -16.63
CA LYS A 175 -16.42 -7.11 -15.71
C LYS A 175 -15.21 -6.96 -14.78
N ILE A 176 -15.46 -7.16 -13.49
CA ILE A 176 -14.46 -7.12 -12.44
C ILE A 176 -14.20 -8.53 -11.92
N THR A 177 -12.92 -8.92 -11.92
CA THR A 177 -12.46 -10.23 -11.46
C THR A 177 -11.41 -10.14 -10.36
N LYS A 178 -10.79 -8.96 -10.18
CA LYS A 178 -9.71 -8.72 -9.23
C LYS A 178 -9.98 -7.43 -8.48
N PHE A 179 -9.63 -7.36 -7.19
CA PHE A 179 -9.86 -6.16 -6.40
C PHE A 179 -9.15 -4.92 -6.96
N LYS A 180 -7.96 -5.10 -7.55
CA LYS A 180 -7.18 -4.01 -8.17
C LYS A 180 -7.97 -3.28 -9.26
N GLN A 181 -8.76 -3.99 -10.05
CA GLN A 181 -9.56 -3.42 -11.13
C GLN A 181 -10.61 -2.43 -10.62
N ILE A 182 -11.08 -2.59 -9.38
CA ILE A 182 -12.03 -1.66 -8.76
C ILE A 182 -11.37 -0.29 -8.57
N LYS A 183 -10.15 -0.24 -8.03
CA LYS A 183 -9.44 1.03 -7.81
C LYS A 183 -9.22 1.78 -9.12
N LEU A 184 -8.81 1.06 -10.17
CA LEU A 184 -8.61 1.62 -11.51
C LEU A 184 -9.92 2.09 -12.14
N GLY A 185 -10.96 1.26 -12.07
CA GLY A 185 -12.29 1.62 -12.55
C GLY A 185 -12.80 2.90 -11.92
N VAL A 186 -12.71 3.02 -10.59
CA VAL A 186 -13.08 4.24 -9.84
C VAL A 186 -12.23 5.44 -10.24
N ALA A 187 -10.92 5.28 -10.36
CA ALA A 187 -10.01 6.38 -10.67
C ALA A 187 -10.31 7.03 -12.03
N PHE A 188 -10.77 6.26 -13.02
CA PHE A 188 -11.03 6.72 -14.39
C PHE A 188 -12.51 6.77 -14.79
N GLY A 189 -13.42 6.36 -13.91
CA GLY A 189 -14.86 6.36 -14.17
C GLY A 189 -15.48 7.76 -14.17
N ASN A 190 -16.81 7.82 -14.30
CA ASN A 190 -17.52 9.09 -14.32
C ASN A 190 -17.79 9.62 -12.90
N HIS A 191 -16.91 10.50 -12.41
CA HIS A 191 -17.00 11.04 -11.04
C HIS A 191 -18.16 12.02 -10.85
N GLU A 192 -18.61 12.70 -11.90
CA GLU A 192 -19.66 13.72 -11.82
C GLU A 192 -21.06 13.13 -11.74
N LYS A 193 -21.35 12.17 -12.62
CA LYS A 193 -22.67 11.51 -12.72
C LYS A 193 -22.85 10.37 -11.73
N GLY A 194 -21.76 9.91 -11.12
CA GLY A 194 -21.73 8.66 -10.37
C GLY A 194 -21.51 7.47 -11.30
N MET A 195 -21.10 6.37 -10.69
CA MET A 195 -20.72 5.14 -11.36
C MET A 195 -21.66 4.01 -10.92
N GLN A 196 -22.02 3.16 -11.86
CA GLN A 196 -22.85 1.99 -11.62
C GLN A 196 -21.99 0.80 -11.22
N PHE A 197 -22.25 0.26 -10.05
CA PHE A 197 -21.66 -0.97 -9.55
C PHE A 197 -22.69 -2.08 -9.57
N THR A 198 -22.31 -3.25 -10.08
CA THR A 198 -23.08 -4.46 -9.90
C THR A 198 -22.35 -5.35 -8.90
N ILE A 199 -23.04 -5.67 -7.81
CA ILE A 199 -22.52 -6.52 -6.74
C ILE A 199 -23.33 -7.81 -6.62
N GLN A 200 -22.69 -8.86 -6.17
CA GLN A 200 -23.30 -10.09 -5.74
C GLN A 200 -23.25 -10.14 -4.22
N ARG A 201 -24.43 -10.12 -3.59
CA ARG A 201 -24.62 -10.30 -2.15
C ARG A 201 -25.32 -11.62 -1.92
N LYS A 202 -24.61 -12.62 -1.40
CA LYS A 202 -25.08 -14.01 -1.34
C LYS A 202 -25.50 -14.46 -2.76
N ASP A 203 -26.75 -14.85 -2.96
CA ASP A 203 -27.28 -15.27 -4.27
C ASP A 203 -27.98 -14.15 -5.06
N GLN A 204 -27.98 -12.91 -4.55
CA GLN A 204 -28.66 -11.78 -5.18
C GLN A 204 -27.70 -10.86 -5.89
N THR A 205 -28.09 -10.41 -7.08
CA THR A 205 -27.40 -9.35 -7.82
C THR A 205 -28.06 -8.01 -7.51
N ILE A 206 -27.27 -7.05 -7.04
CA ILE A 206 -27.74 -5.71 -6.66
C ILE A 206 -26.95 -4.68 -7.48
N THR A 207 -27.64 -3.68 -7.98
CA THR A 207 -27.02 -2.54 -8.66
C THR A 207 -27.00 -1.33 -7.72
N CYS A 208 -25.82 -0.75 -7.54
CA CYS A 208 -25.56 0.39 -6.69
C CYS A 208 -25.09 1.57 -7.54
N GLN A 209 -25.58 2.78 -7.26
CA GLN A 209 -25.01 4.01 -7.81
C GLN A 209 -24.06 4.61 -6.76
N VAL A 210 -22.80 4.73 -7.11
CA VAL A 210 -21.74 5.19 -6.21
C VAL A 210 -21.11 6.44 -6.79
N LYS A 211 -21.09 7.53 -6.04
CA LYS A 211 -20.39 8.76 -6.44
C LYS A 211 -19.03 8.82 -5.75
N PRO A 212 -17.91 8.58 -6.45
CA PRO A 212 -16.59 8.58 -5.84
C PRO A 212 -16.22 9.94 -5.23
N GLU A 213 -15.41 9.91 -4.18
CA GLU A 213 -14.89 11.09 -3.51
C GLU A 213 -13.39 11.25 -3.79
N TYR A 214 -12.95 12.48 -4.02
CA TYR A 214 -11.55 12.76 -4.30
C TYR A 214 -10.72 12.75 -3.03
N ASN A 215 -9.78 11.81 -2.92
CA ASN A 215 -8.85 11.76 -1.81
C ASN A 215 -7.61 12.62 -2.13
N LYS A 216 -7.40 13.69 -1.37
CA LYS A 216 -6.30 14.65 -1.58
C LYS A 216 -4.92 14.06 -1.32
N GLU A 217 -4.79 13.13 -0.37
CA GLU A 217 -3.52 12.49 0.00
C GLU A 217 -3.07 11.46 -1.03
N MET A 218 -4.01 10.72 -1.60
CA MET A 218 -3.73 9.71 -2.63
C MET A 218 -3.77 10.28 -4.05
N GLY A 219 -4.34 11.48 -4.24
CA GLY A 219 -4.44 12.14 -5.54
C GLY A 219 -5.41 11.45 -6.52
N LEU A 220 -6.36 10.67 -6.02
CA LEU A 220 -7.27 9.88 -6.83
C LEU A 220 -8.65 9.72 -6.17
N TYR A 221 -9.65 9.42 -6.98
CA TYR A 221 -11.01 9.16 -6.52
C TYR A 221 -11.11 7.78 -5.86
N LEU A 222 -11.83 7.71 -4.74
CA LEU A 222 -12.04 6.52 -3.94
C LEU A 222 -13.52 6.34 -3.59
N ILE A 223 -13.89 5.12 -3.25
CA ILE A 223 -15.23 4.79 -2.74
C ILE A 223 -15.23 4.30 -1.29
N GLY A 224 -14.06 4.25 -0.63
CA GLY A 224 -13.93 3.87 0.78
C GLY A 224 -14.15 2.37 1.03
N ILE A 225 -13.50 1.51 0.24
CA ILE A 225 -13.53 0.04 0.45
C ILE A 225 -12.11 -0.55 0.55
N SER A 226 -11.98 -1.67 1.24
CA SER A 226 -10.74 -2.46 1.31
C SER A 226 -11.00 -3.91 0.92
N PRO A 227 -9.97 -4.67 0.47
CA PRO A 227 -10.14 -6.07 0.11
C PRO A 227 -10.48 -6.93 1.32
N TYR A 228 -11.23 -8.00 1.11
CA TYR A 228 -11.49 -9.00 2.14
C TYR A 228 -10.19 -9.66 2.59
N LEU A 229 -9.91 -9.61 3.90
CA LEU A 229 -8.73 -10.17 4.53
C LEU A 229 -9.11 -11.51 5.16
N GLU A 230 -8.29 -12.55 4.93
CA GLU A 230 -8.62 -13.93 5.32
C GLU A 230 -7.54 -14.58 6.17
N LYS A 231 -6.27 -14.27 5.92
CA LYS A 231 -5.13 -14.94 6.54
C LYS A 231 -4.21 -13.95 7.22
N ILE A 232 -3.36 -14.41 8.12
CA ILE A 232 -2.33 -13.58 8.75
C ILE A 232 -1.01 -13.66 8.00
N GLN A 233 -0.23 -12.59 8.09
CA GLN A 233 1.19 -12.56 7.76
C GLN A 233 1.98 -12.36 9.04
N VAL A 234 2.88 -13.30 9.30
CA VAL A 234 3.64 -13.36 10.56
C VAL A 234 5.09 -13.01 10.27
N SER A 235 5.58 -11.96 10.93
CA SER A 235 6.99 -11.57 10.85
C SER A 235 7.86 -12.47 11.74
N PRO A 236 9.08 -12.87 11.32
CA PRO A 236 9.93 -13.79 12.08
C PRO A 236 10.27 -13.34 13.51
N GLU A 237 10.32 -12.02 13.74
CA GLU A 237 10.66 -11.41 15.03
C GLU A 237 9.43 -11.12 15.93
N SER A 238 8.24 -11.45 15.44
CA SER A 238 6.99 -11.15 16.15
C SER A 238 6.64 -12.18 17.23
N ILE A 239 5.90 -11.75 18.25
CA ILE A 239 5.30 -12.63 19.26
C ILE A 239 4.42 -13.73 18.64
N PHE A 240 3.83 -13.47 17.48
CA PHE A 240 3.03 -14.45 16.75
C PHE A 240 3.90 -15.61 16.25
N HIS A 241 5.10 -15.30 15.72
CA HIS A 241 6.03 -16.31 15.25
C HIS A 241 6.58 -17.14 16.41
N GLU A 242 6.97 -16.48 17.50
CA GLU A 242 7.45 -17.09 18.75
C GLU A 242 6.39 -18.05 19.33
N ALA A 243 5.12 -17.66 19.32
CA ALA A 243 4.01 -18.49 19.79
C ALA A 243 3.68 -19.68 18.86
N GLY A 244 4.23 -19.71 17.64
CA GLY A 244 4.06 -20.82 16.69
C GLY A 244 3.04 -20.56 15.57
N LEU A 245 2.49 -19.36 15.48
CA LEU A 245 1.70 -18.95 14.32
C LEU A 245 2.61 -18.81 13.10
N ARG A 246 2.03 -19.02 11.92
CA ARG A 246 2.75 -19.00 10.65
C ARG A 246 1.98 -18.17 9.63
N THR A 247 2.71 -17.60 8.67
CA THR A 247 2.11 -16.90 7.54
C THR A 247 1.16 -17.84 6.79
N SER A 248 0.00 -17.31 6.41
CA SER A 248 -1.13 -18.03 5.80
C SER A 248 -2.04 -18.81 6.75
N ASP A 249 -1.82 -18.76 8.07
CA ASP A 249 -2.81 -19.22 9.05
C ASP A 249 -4.09 -18.37 8.94
N ARG A 250 -5.26 -18.99 9.13
CA ARG A 250 -6.55 -18.28 9.26
C ARG A 250 -6.99 -18.28 10.71
N ILE A 251 -7.13 -17.13 11.34
CA ILE A 251 -7.68 -17.05 12.70
C ILE A 251 -9.18 -17.35 12.64
N VAL A 252 -9.63 -18.34 13.42
CA VAL A 252 -11.03 -18.79 13.47
C VAL A 252 -11.67 -18.61 14.84
N GLU A 253 -10.89 -18.36 15.89
CA GLU A 253 -11.40 -18.10 17.23
C GLU A 253 -10.42 -17.26 18.05
N VAL A 254 -10.95 -16.38 18.89
CA VAL A 254 -10.18 -15.63 19.90
C VAL A 254 -10.93 -15.61 21.23
N ASP A 255 -10.26 -16.10 22.29
CA ASP A 255 -10.81 -16.22 23.65
C ASP A 255 -12.18 -16.91 23.71
N GLY A 256 -12.39 -17.98 22.93
CA GLY A 256 -13.67 -18.71 22.88
C GLY A 256 -14.73 -18.09 21.95
N ASN A 257 -14.45 -16.93 21.34
CA ASN A 257 -15.35 -16.30 20.38
C ASN A 257 -14.94 -16.66 18.96
N ARG A 258 -15.80 -17.37 18.23
CA ARG A 258 -15.57 -17.75 16.84
C ARG A 258 -15.53 -16.50 15.97
N ILE A 259 -14.53 -16.43 15.09
CA ILE A 259 -14.34 -15.36 14.11
C ILE A 259 -14.71 -15.90 12.73
N SER A 260 -15.57 -15.18 12.03
CA SER A 260 -16.05 -15.56 10.70
C SER A 260 -15.80 -14.49 9.64
N GLU A 261 -15.57 -13.24 10.04
CA GLU A 261 -15.37 -12.12 9.11
C GLU A 261 -14.12 -11.30 9.41
N GLY A 262 -13.39 -10.87 8.37
CA GLY A 262 -12.16 -10.09 8.52
C GLY A 262 -12.33 -8.73 9.22
N HIS A 263 -13.56 -8.23 9.37
CA HIS A 263 -13.85 -7.00 10.12
C HIS A 263 -13.94 -7.21 11.64
N GLU A 264 -14.11 -8.46 12.09
CA GLU A 264 -14.04 -8.85 13.49
C GLU A 264 -12.61 -8.78 14.03
N LEU A 265 -11.66 -8.27 13.24
CA LEU A 265 -10.34 -7.85 13.67
C LEU A 265 -10.37 -6.90 14.89
N TYR A 266 -11.42 -6.09 15.02
CA TYR A 266 -11.62 -5.29 16.23
C TYR A 266 -11.76 -6.15 17.49
N ALA A 267 -12.31 -7.36 17.39
CA ALA A 267 -12.36 -8.33 18.49
C ALA A 267 -10.95 -8.86 18.83
N ILE A 268 -10.11 -9.12 17.80
CA ILE A 268 -8.69 -9.46 17.98
C ILE A 268 -8.00 -8.33 18.78
N LEU A 269 -8.07 -7.09 18.28
CA LEU A 269 -7.45 -5.93 18.93
C LEU A 269 -8.01 -5.66 20.34
N SER A 270 -9.31 -5.89 20.56
CA SER A 270 -9.95 -5.70 21.88
C SER A 270 -9.54 -6.76 22.89
N SER A 271 -9.39 -8.02 22.45
CA SER A 271 -8.88 -9.11 23.29
C SER A 271 -7.40 -8.90 23.64
N MET A 272 -6.63 -8.31 22.73
CA MET A 272 -5.24 -7.88 22.90
C MET A 272 -5.06 -6.71 23.90
N LYS A 273 -6.02 -6.45 24.78
CA LYS A 273 -5.81 -5.59 25.97
C LYS A 273 -5.51 -6.40 27.24
N LYS A 274 -5.63 -7.73 27.16
CA LYS A 274 -5.39 -8.67 28.27
C LYS A 274 -3.90 -9.04 28.38
N GLN A 275 -3.52 -9.68 29.49
CA GLN A 275 -2.16 -10.19 29.68
C GLN A 275 -1.85 -11.45 28.85
N ALA A 276 -2.86 -12.24 28.49
CA ALA A 276 -2.73 -13.38 27.59
C ALA A 276 -4.03 -13.58 26.82
N VAL A 277 -3.92 -13.99 25.56
CA VAL A 277 -5.06 -14.22 24.65
C VAL A 277 -4.93 -15.60 24.03
N LYS A 278 -6.01 -16.38 24.04
CA LYS A 278 -6.07 -17.66 23.35
C LYS A 278 -6.57 -17.44 21.93
N VAL A 279 -5.88 -18.01 20.95
CA VAL A 279 -6.22 -17.90 19.54
C VAL A 279 -6.26 -19.29 18.93
N VAL A 280 -7.31 -19.61 18.17
CA VAL A 280 -7.37 -20.82 17.36
C VAL A 280 -7.23 -20.41 15.91
N VAL A 281 -6.32 -21.09 15.21
CA VAL A 281 -6.11 -20.90 13.78
C VAL A 281 -6.43 -22.17 13.02
N GLU A 282 -6.94 -22.03 11.81
CA GLU A 282 -7.01 -23.10 10.83
C GLU A 282 -5.75 -23.09 9.96
N ARG A 283 -5.03 -24.21 10.00
CA ARG A 283 -3.87 -24.49 9.15
C ARG A 283 -4.11 -25.81 8.43
N GLU A 284 -4.14 -25.77 7.10
CA GLU A 284 -4.38 -26.95 6.25
C GLU A 284 -5.66 -27.73 6.62
N GLY A 285 -6.73 -27.01 6.99
CA GLY A 285 -8.02 -27.60 7.38
C GLY A 285 -8.08 -28.16 8.81
N LYS A 286 -7.03 -27.97 9.62
CA LYS A 286 -7.01 -28.35 11.04
C LYS A 286 -7.01 -27.13 11.93
N GLU A 287 -7.82 -27.16 12.98
CA GLU A 287 -7.83 -26.14 14.03
C GLU A 287 -6.72 -26.40 15.05
N ILE A 288 -5.89 -25.39 15.32
CA ILE A 288 -4.74 -25.44 16.22
C ILE A 288 -4.82 -24.25 17.18
N GLY A 289 -4.81 -24.54 18.49
CA GLY A 289 -4.86 -23.52 19.53
C GLY A 289 -3.48 -23.03 19.97
N PHE A 290 -3.37 -21.73 20.15
CA PHE A 290 -2.16 -21.02 20.61
C PHE A 290 -2.51 -20.07 21.77
N THR A 291 -1.54 -19.82 22.63
CA THR A 291 -1.64 -18.75 23.65
C THR A 291 -0.63 -17.68 23.30
N LEU A 292 -1.11 -16.47 23.11
CA LEU A 292 -0.30 -15.30 22.80
C LEU A 292 -0.14 -14.46 24.07
N SER A 293 1.09 -14.04 24.33
CA SER A 293 1.42 -13.12 25.43
C SER A 293 2.13 -11.89 24.84
N PRO A 294 1.69 -10.68 25.17
CA PRO A 294 2.30 -9.46 24.66
C PRO A 294 3.65 -9.19 25.33
N LYS A 295 4.50 -8.47 24.60
CA LYS A 295 5.65 -7.76 25.17
C LYS A 295 5.15 -6.53 25.93
N THR A 296 6.03 -5.84 26.66
CA THR A 296 5.67 -4.57 27.31
C THR A 296 6.29 -3.43 26.52
N LYS A 297 5.48 -2.43 26.16
CA LYS A 297 5.96 -1.18 25.55
C LYS A 297 5.63 0.01 26.43
N THR A 298 6.57 0.95 26.48
CA THR A 298 6.34 2.27 27.07
C THR A 298 5.56 3.13 26.10
N THR A 299 4.47 3.74 26.57
CA THR A 299 3.76 4.83 25.91
C THR A 299 3.60 6.01 26.86
N TYR A 300 3.08 7.12 26.35
CA TYR A 300 2.76 8.30 27.13
C TYR A 300 1.27 8.60 27.03
N ARG A 301 0.69 9.16 28.10
CA ARG A 301 -0.73 9.52 28.11
C ARG A 301 -0.95 10.77 28.95
N LEU A 302 -1.85 11.64 28.48
CA LEU A 302 -2.30 12.83 29.23
C LEU A 302 -3.43 12.53 30.20
N GLY A 303 -4.23 11.50 29.92
CA GLY A 303 -5.36 11.08 30.76
C GLY A 303 -6.62 11.91 30.54
N ILE A 304 -7.05 12.09 29.30
CA ILE A 304 -8.29 12.78 28.94
C ILE A 304 -9.28 11.86 28.23
N TYR A 305 -10.56 12.12 28.41
CA TYR A 305 -11.68 11.54 27.65
C TYR A 305 -12.46 12.64 26.91
N PRO A 306 -13.02 12.34 25.74
CA PRO A 306 -13.81 13.31 25.00
C PRO A 306 -15.12 13.58 25.73
N LYS A 307 -15.60 14.82 25.64
CA LYS A 307 -16.88 15.23 26.22
C LYS A 307 -18.06 14.60 25.49
N ASP A 308 -18.08 14.78 24.18
CA ASP A 308 -19.25 14.52 23.36
C ASP A 308 -18.98 13.41 22.34
N LEU A 309 -19.94 12.48 22.23
CA LEU A 309 -20.04 11.53 21.12
C LEU A 309 -20.86 12.17 20.00
N VAL A 310 -20.20 12.51 18.89
CA VAL A 310 -20.79 13.30 17.82
C VAL A 310 -21.11 12.42 16.61
N VAL A 311 -22.27 12.60 16.03
CA VAL A 311 -22.64 12.00 14.74
C VAL A 311 -21.95 12.78 13.62
N LYS A 312 -20.96 12.16 12.98
CA LYS A 312 -20.24 12.72 11.83
C LYS A 312 -21.04 12.54 10.53
N ALA A 313 -21.69 11.39 10.36
CA ALA A 313 -22.57 11.13 9.21
C ALA A 313 -23.66 10.12 9.56
N VAL A 314 -24.79 10.18 8.85
CA VAL A 314 -25.88 9.21 8.92
C VAL A 314 -26.13 8.68 7.52
N ARG A 315 -26.36 7.36 7.39
CA ARG A 315 -26.58 6.73 6.10
C ARG A 315 -27.91 7.19 5.54
N THR A 316 -27.91 7.57 4.27
CA THR A 316 -29.11 8.03 3.56
C THR A 316 -30.17 6.93 3.50
N ASP A 317 -31.42 7.31 3.73
CA ASP A 317 -32.60 6.44 3.72
C ASP A 317 -32.56 5.27 4.74
N SER A 318 -31.66 5.33 5.71
CA SER A 318 -31.53 4.32 6.75
C SER A 318 -32.59 4.43 7.83
N THR A 319 -32.74 3.38 8.64
CA THR A 319 -33.61 3.41 9.83
C THR A 319 -33.14 4.48 10.82
N ALA A 320 -31.83 4.71 10.93
CA ALA A 320 -31.28 5.79 11.74
C ALA A 320 -31.66 7.19 11.22
N ALA A 321 -31.62 7.41 9.91
CA ALA A 321 -32.09 8.65 9.30
C ALA A 321 -33.59 8.87 9.51
N GLN A 322 -34.40 7.81 9.37
CA GLN A 322 -35.85 7.85 9.62
C GLN A 322 -36.19 8.12 11.08
N ALA A 323 -35.36 7.62 12.02
CA ALA A 323 -35.47 7.93 13.44
C ALA A 323 -35.11 9.40 13.78
N GLY A 324 -34.54 10.14 12.82
CA GLY A 324 -34.26 11.57 12.96
C GLY A 324 -32.86 11.90 13.47
N PHE A 325 -31.90 10.99 13.31
CA PHE A 325 -30.48 11.33 13.50
C PHE A 325 -29.99 12.28 12.42
N LEU A 326 -29.19 13.27 12.83
CA LEU A 326 -28.62 14.29 11.97
C LEU A 326 -27.11 14.36 12.19
N ALA A 327 -26.38 14.85 11.18
CA ALA A 327 -25.00 15.24 11.37
C ALA A 327 -24.89 16.34 12.46
N GLU A 328 -23.79 16.32 13.21
CA GLU A 328 -23.53 17.18 14.37
C GLU A 328 -24.38 16.89 15.62
N ASP A 329 -25.22 15.84 15.61
CA ASP A 329 -25.89 15.39 16.83
C ASP A 329 -24.87 14.90 17.86
N CYS A 330 -24.86 15.49 19.05
CA CYS A 330 -24.12 15.03 20.22
C CYS A 330 -25.02 14.13 21.07
N ILE A 331 -24.67 12.85 21.18
CA ILE A 331 -25.39 11.92 22.06
C ILE A 331 -24.84 12.09 23.47
N MET A 332 -25.68 12.63 24.36
CA MET A 332 -25.30 12.94 25.73
C MET A 332 -25.61 11.78 26.66
N GLN A 333 -26.78 11.16 26.51
CA GLN A 333 -27.27 10.12 27.40
C GLN A 333 -28.10 9.06 26.70
N VAL A 334 -28.14 7.87 27.28
CA VAL A 334 -29.08 6.78 26.98
C VAL A 334 -29.75 6.37 28.30
N ASP A 335 -31.07 6.45 28.38
CA ASP A 335 -31.84 6.13 29.58
C ASP A 335 -31.27 6.77 30.86
N LYS A 336 -30.95 8.06 30.77
CA LYS A 336 -30.33 8.91 31.82
C LYS A 336 -28.90 8.54 32.21
N LYS A 337 -28.27 7.57 31.54
CA LYS A 337 -26.84 7.27 31.71
C LYS A 337 -26.04 8.06 30.69
N VAL A 338 -24.99 8.74 31.14
CA VAL A 338 -24.11 9.53 30.28
C VAL A 338 -23.28 8.61 29.37
N VAL A 339 -23.10 9.03 28.13
CA VAL A 339 -22.38 8.27 27.11
C VAL A 339 -21.35 9.19 26.44
N HIS A 340 -20.09 8.77 26.41
CA HIS A 340 -18.99 9.55 25.85
C HIS A 340 -18.34 8.92 24.61
N THR A 341 -18.61 7.64 24.36
CA THR A 341 -17.97 6.88 23.28
C THR A 341 -18.99 5.99 22.55
N ALA A 342 -18.69 5.65 21.30
CA ALA A 342 -19.49 4.70 20.53
C ALA A 342 -19.61 3.33 21.21
N GLN A 343 -18.57 2.92 21.95
CA GLN A 343 -18.59 1.67 22.74
C GLN A 343 -19.60 1.75 23.89
N SER A 344 -19.57 2.82 24.69
CA SER A 344 -20.54 3.01 25.79
C SER A 344 -21.98 3.15 25.27
N LEU A 345 -22.16 3.72 24.07
CA LEU A 345 -23.46 3.79 23.40
C LEU A 345 -23.95 2.39 23.04
N TYR A 346 -23.11 1.61 22.37
CA TYR A 346 -23.43 0.24 21.98
C TYR A 346 -23.77 -0.63 23.19
N GLU A 347 -22.97 -0.57 24.25
CA GLU A 347 -23.22 -1.35 25.49
C GLU A 347 -24.54 -0.98 26.16
N SER A 348 -24.98 0.28 26.05
CA SER A 348 -26.26 0.73 26.59
C SER A 348 -27.44 0.27 25.72
N LEU A 349 -27.24 0.06 24.42
CA LEU A 349 -28.30 -0.26 23.46
C LEU A 349 -28.38 -1.74 23.06
N LYS A 350 -27.30 -2.53 23.21
CA LYS A 350 -27.17 -3.88 22.61
C LYS A 350 -28.33 -4.84 22.91
N ASP A 351 -28.93 -4.75 24.09
CA ASP A 351 -30.03 -5.60 24.56
C ASP A 351 -31.36 -4.82 24.69
N ALA A 352 -31.38 -3.56 24.26
CA ALA A 352 -32.52 -2.67 24.42
C ALA A 352 -33.58 -2.94 23.36
N LYS A 353 -34.83 -3.12 23.80
CA LYS A 353 -36.02 -3.12 22.93
C LYS A 353 -36.47 -1.71 22.60
N LYS A 354 -36.37 -0.82 23.59
CA LYS A 354 -36.62 0.61 23.52
C LYS A 354 -35.56 1.34 24.33
N ALA A 355 -35.17 2.53 23.89
CA ALA A 355 -34.24 3.39 24.61
C ALA A 355 -34.58 4.86 24.37
N VAL A 356 -34.33 5.71 25.36
CA VAL A 356 -34.47 7.17 25.23
C VAL A 356 -33.11 7.81 25.21
N LEU A 357 -32.79 8.51 24.12
CA LEU A 357 -31.55 9.25 23.97
C LEU A 357 -31.77 10.72 24.25
N LEU A 358 -30.87 11.33 25.02
CA LEU A 358 -30.75 12.78 25.09
C LEU A 358 -29.72 13.23 24.07
N ILE A 359 -30.16 13.99 23.07
CA ILE A 359 -29.33 14.46 21.97
C ILE A 359 -29.29 15.98 21.97
N GLN A 360 -28.09 16.55 21.85
CA GLN A 360 -27.88 17.97 21.67
C GLN A 360 -27.39 18.25 20.24
N ASN A 361 -28.04 19.17 19.53
CA ASN A 361 -27.54 19.69 18.27
C ASN A 361 -27.44 21.20 18.39
N LYS A 362 -26.21 21.74 18.28
CA LYS A 362 -25.89 23.14 18.60
C LYS A 362 -26.34 23.49 20.03
N SER A 363 -27.34 24.35 20.19
CA SER A 363 -27.87 24.77 21.50
C SER A 363 -29.23 24.17 21.83
N LYS A 364 -29.73 23.22 21.02
CA LYS A 364 -31.05 22.60 21.21
C LYS A 364 -30.88 21.17 21.67
N GLU A 365 -31.49 20.85 22.81
CA GLU A 365 -31.60 19.49 23.32
C GLU A 365 -32.94 18.88 22.93
N ARG A 366 -32.95 17.59 22.61
CA ARG A 366 -34.15 16.81 22.33
C ARG A 366 -34.00 15.40 22.87
N GLU A 367 -35.11 14.86 23.36
CA GLU A 367 -35.22 13.43 23.60
C GLU A 367 -35.59 12.72 22.30
N MET A 368 -34.96 11.57 22.04
CA MET A 368 -35.26 10.70 20.92
C MET A 368 -35.55 9.31 21.45
N VAL A 369 -36.76 8.82 21.17
CA VAL A 369 -37.16 7.46 21.54
C VAL A 369 -36.82 6.53 20.39
N LEU A 370 -35.91 5.58 20.64
CA LEU A 370 -35.62 4.48 19.73
C LEU A 370 -36.46 3.28 20.12
N ASP A 371 -37.33 2.82 19.22
CA ASP A 371 -38.14 1.62 19.40
C ASP A 371 -37.72 0.54 18.39
N PHE A 372 -36.72 -0.26 18.78
CA PHE A 372 -36.11 -1.28 17.93
C PHE A 372 -37.08 -2.39 17.56
N GLU A 373 -38.05 -2.71 18.43
CA GLU A 373 -39.11 -3.69 18.14
C GLU A 373 -40.04 -3.18 17.03
N SER A 374 -40.52 -1.93 17.15
CA SER A 374 -41.37 -1.33 16.11
C SER A 374 -40.64 -1.15 14.79
N MET A 375 -39.35 -0.79 14.83
CA MET A 375 -38.50 -0.64 13.64
C MET A 375 -38.05 -1.98 13.04
N LYS A 376 -38.23 -3.11 13.75
CA LYS A 376 -37.78 -4.46 13.35
C LYS A 376 -36.30 -4.50 12.95
N VAL A 377 -35.45 -3.80 13.71
CA VAL A 377 -34.01 -3.72 13.46
C VAL A 377 -33.26 -3.97 14.76
N GLU A 378 -32.23 -4.80 14.71
CA GLU A 378 -31.36 -5.00 15.86
C GLU A 378 -30.53 -3.73 16.13
N PRO A 379 -30.27 -3.36 17.41
CA PRO A 379 -29.46 -2.19 17.75
C PRO A 379 -28.09 -2.17 17.08
N LYS A 380 -27.45 -3.34 16.96
CA LYS A 380 -26.15 -3.48 16.26
C LYS A 380 -26.25 -3.06 14.80
N VAL A 381 -27.28 -3.52 14.08
CA VAL A 381 -27.51 -3.19 12.66
C VAL A 381 -27.87 -1.72 12.51
N PHE A 382 -28.71 -1.19 13.41
CA PHE A 382 -29.09 0.22 13.43
C PHE A 382 -27.89 1.16 13.58
N LEU A 383 -26.97 0.86 14.51
CA LEU A 383 -25.79 1.69 14.75
C LEU A 383 -24.78 1.68 13.59
N GLN A 384 -24.81 0.68 12.70
CA GLN A 384 -23.96 0.68 11.49
C GLN A 384 -24.34 1.75 10.47
N ASP A 385 -25.54 2.32 10.59
CA ASP A 385 -26.03 3.43 9.77
C ASP A 385 -25.58 4.81 10.30
N ILE A 386 -24.81 4.85 11.39
CA ILE A 386 -24.33 6.08 11.99
C ILE A 386 -22.81 6.04 12.13
N TYR A 387 -22.14 7.05 11.57
CA TYR A 387 -20.71 7.25 11.77
C TYR A 387 -20.49 8.22 12.93
N PHE A 388 -19.91 7.72 14.01
CA PHE A 388 -19.58 8.51 15.19
C PHE A 388 -18.13 9.01 15.16
N THR A 389 -17.92 10.20 15.70
CA THR A 389 -16.62 10.76 16.05
C THR A 389 -16.67 11.33 17.47
N SER A 390 -15.52 11.71 18.01
CA SER A 390 -15.41 12.34 19.32
C SER A 390 -15.02 13.81 19.15
N SER A 391 -15.67 14.69 19.92
CA SER A 391 -15.30 16.11 19.94
C SER A 391 -13.88 16.29 20.49
N LEU A 392 -13.17 17.33 20.05
CA LEU A 392 -11.89 17.78 20.64
C LEU A 392 -12.05 18.51 21.99
N THR A 393 -13.23 18.40 22.60
CA THR A 393 -13.53 18.99 23.90
C THR A 393 -13.24 17.98 25.00
N VAL A 394 -12.50 18.40 26.02
CA VAL A 394 -12.24 17.58 27.21
C VAL A 394 -13.54 17.37 27.97
N GLY A 395 -13.92 16.11 28.17
CA GLY A 395 -15.06 15.72 28.99
C GLY A 395 -14.61 15.46 30.42
N GLU A 396 -13.77 14.44 30.57
CA GLU A 396 -13.27 14.00 31.86
C GLU A 396 -11.74 13.87 31.83
N THR A 397 -11.12 14.05 32.98
CA THR A 397 -9.71 13.79 33.21
C THR A 397 -9.55 12.60 34.14
N ILE A 398 -8.56 11.76 33.88
CA ILE A 398 -8.24 10.61 34.73
C ILE A 398 -7.46 11.11 35.95
N PRO A 399 -7.86 10.75 37.18
CA PRO A 399 -7.08 11.05 38.38
C PRO A 399 -5.62 10.58 38.25
N ASP A 400 -4.69 11.32 38.87
CA ASP A 400 -3.23 11.06 38.85
C ASP A 400 -2.55 11.16 37.46
N PHE A 401 -3.26 11.65 36.44
CA PHE A 401 -2.69 11.96 35.14
C PHE A 401 -2.51 13.48 34.95
N PRO A 402 -1.55 13.91 34.09
CA PRO A 402 -1.17 15.32 33.95
C PRO A 402 -2.35 16.24 33.59
N ALA A 403 -3.30 15.73 32.80
CA ALA A 403 -4.48 16.49 32.42
C ALA A 403 -5.31 16.95 33.62
N ALA A 404 -5.41 16.15 34.69
CA ALA A 404 -6.21 16.49 35.85
C ALA A 404 -5.70 17.73 36.60
N GLU A 405 -4.43 18.11 36.43
CA GLU A 405 -3.83 19.27 37.09
C GLU A 405 -4.14 20.59 36.38
N LYS A 406 -4.28 20.58 35.04
CA LYS A 406 -4.32 21.82 34.24
C LYS A 406 -5.49 21.91 33.26
N LEU A 407 -6.08 20.79 32.86
CA LEU A 407 -7.23 20.75 31.96
C LEU A 407 -8.53 20.69 32.77
N MET A 408 -9.55 21.36 32.24
CA MET A 408 -10.88 21.41 32.82
C MET A 408 -11.89 20.80 31.84
N PRO A 409 -12.95 20.13 32.33
CA PRO A 409 -14.10 19.78 31.50
C PRO A 409 -14.60 21.00 30.72
N GLY A 410 -14.77 20.85 29.40
CA GLY A 410 -15.17 21.92 28.49
C GLY A 410 -14.01 22.60 27.72
N ASP A 411 -12.75 22.33 28.07
CA ASP A 411 -11.60 22.82 27.29
C ASP A 411 -11.60 22.22 25.88
N LYS A 412 -11.59 23.08 24.85
CA LYS A 412 -11.48 22.63 23.46
C LYS A 412 -10.03 22.65 23.00
N ILE A 413 -9.42 21.49 22.81
CA ILE A 413 -8.03 21.39 22.36
C ILE A 413 -7.98 21.65 20.85
N VAL A 414 -7.12 22.57 20.41
CA VAL A 414 -7.01 23.00 19.01
C VAL A 414 -5.74 22.47 18.36
N SER A 415 -4.62 22.47 19.08
CA SER A 415 -3.35 21.98 18.56
C SER A 415 -2.45 21.46 19.67
N ILE A 416 -1.54 20.55 19.32
CA ILE A 416 -0.44 20.10 20.19
C ILE A 416 0.87 20.37 19.46
N ASN A 417 1.81 21.08 20.09
CA ASN A 417 3.12 21.43 19.54
C ASN A 417 3.05 22.01 18.12
N ASN A 418 2.11 22.95 17.89
CA ASN A 418 1.82 23.58 16.60
C ASN A 418 1.16 22.69 15.53
N LYS A 419 0.93 21.40 15.80
CA LYS A 419 0.12 20.54 14.92
C LYS A 419 -1.37 20.76 15.23
N ILE A 420 -2.11 21.28 14.25
CA ILE A 420 -3.56 21.44 14.34
C ILE A 420 -4.19 20.04 14.40
N LEU A 421 -5.12 19.87 15.33
CA LEU A 421 -5.90 18.64 15.47
C LEU A 421 -7.19 18.77 14.68
N GLU A 422 -7.55 17.72 13.94
CA GLU A 422 -8.82 17.62 13.23
C GLU A 422 -9.75 16.61 13.91
N GLU A 423 -9.19 15.51 14.43
CA GLU A 423 -9.93 14.42 15.06
C GLU A 423 -9.33 14.01 16.41
N TRP A 424 -10.15 13.42 17.27
CA TRP A 424 -9.72 12.97 18.60
C TRP A 424 -8.56 11.96 18.54
N SER A 425 -8.52 11.11 17.51
CA SER A 425 -7.43 10.16 17.28
C SER A 425 -6.05 10.82 17.14
N ASP A 426 -6.00 12.05 16.61
CA ASP A 426 -4.77 12.82 16.43
C ASP A 426 -4.08 13.08 17.77
N ILE A 427 -4.85 13.25 18.84
CA ILE A 427 -4.32 13.48 20.19
C ILE A 427 -3.53 12.25 20.64
N SER A 428 -4.14 11.06 20.57
CA SER A 428 -3.48 9.82 20.98
C SER A 428 -2.27 9.48 20.13
N GLU A 429 -2.37 9.66 18.80
CA GLU A 429 -1.26 9.39 17.89
C GLU A 429 -0.07 10.33 18.17
N TYR A 430 -0.36 11.62 18.38
CA TYR A 430 0.67 12.60 18.65
C TYR A 430 1.37 12.34 19.99
N ILE A 431 0.62 12.09 21.06
CA ILE A 431 1.20 11.77 22.38
C ILE A 431 2.03 10.48 22.32
N ALA A 432 1.61 9.47 21.55
CA ALA A 432 2.31 8.19 21.46
C ALA A 432 3.64 8.28 20.70
N ASN A 433 3.73 9.17 19.71
CA ASN A 433 4.90 9.30 18.83
C ASN A 433 5.90 10.37 19.27
N GLU A 434 5.52 11.27 20.17
CA GLU A 434 6.38 12.39 20.56
C GLU A 434 7.49 11.95 21.52
N LYS A 435 8.73 12.38 21.21
CA LYS A 435 9.90 12.12 22.09
C LYS A 435 10.00 13.17 23.20
N ASP A 436 9.42 14.34 22.97
CA ASP A 436 9.39 15.41 23.95
C ASP A 436 8.42 15.08 25.08
N LYS A 437 8.97 15.16 26.30
CA LYS A 437 8.23 14.84 27.53
C LYS A 437 7.15 15.85 27.85
N THR A 438 7.24 17.06 27.28
CA THR A 438 6.33 18.18 27.51
C THR A 438 5.64 18.57 26.23
N LEU A 439 4.31 18.54 26.24
CA LEU A 439 3.45 18.88 25.14
C LEU A 439 2.86 20.28 25.38
N SER A 440 2.96 21.15 24.39
CA SER A 440 2.34 22.47 24.41
C SER A 440 0.97 22.40 23.74
N LEU A 441 -0.10 22.47 24.53
CA LEU A 441 -1.47 22.39 24.09
C LEU A 441 -2.03 23.80 23.92
N ALA A 442 -2.41 24.17 22.70
CA ALA A 442 -3.26 25.34 22.48
C ALA A 442 -4.73 24.90 22.57
N LEU A 443 -5.49 25.54 23.45
CA LEU A 443 -6.89 25.24 23.70
C LEU A 443 -7.74 26.52 23.78
N VAL A 444 -9.05 26.35 23.68
CA VAL A 444 -10.03 27.39 23.93
C VAL A 444 -10.79 27.07 25.21
N ARG A 445 -10.70 27.95 26.20
CA ARG A 445 -11.42 27.87 27.48
C ARG A 445 -12.28 29.12 27.63
N ASN A 446 -13.59 28.95 27.78
CA ASN A 446 -14.54 30.06 27.90
C ASN A 446 -14.44 31.10 26.75
N GLY A 447 -14.05 30.67 25.55
CA GLY A 447 -13.88 31.55 24.38
C GLY A 447 -12.49 32.19 24.24
N GLU A 448 -11.62 32.09 25.25
CA GLU A 448 -10.26 32.61 25.21
C GLU A 448 -9.26 31.52 24.79
N LYS A 449 -8.26 31.92 24.01
CA LYS A 449 -7.16 31.03 23.62
C LYS A 449 -6.13 30.97 24.73
N ILE A 450 -5.86 29.77 25.21
CA ILE A 450 -4.88 29.49 26.27
C ILE A 450 -3.88 28.47 25.73
N THR A 451 -2.61 28.63 26.11
CA THR A 451 -1.57 27.62 25.87
C THR A 451 -1.16 27.01 27.20
N LEU A 452 -1.14 25.69 27.28
CA LEU A 452 -0.73 24.94 28.47
C LEU A 452 0.36 23.93 28.13
N ASP A 453 1.42 23.94 28.91
CA ASP A 453 2.46 22.92 28.82
C ASP A 453 2.19 21.79 29.82
N LEU A 454 2.09 20.57 29.30
CA LEU A 454 1.75 19.36 30.05
C LEU A 454 2.80 18.29 29.80
N ALA A 455 3.40 17.80 30.88
CA ALA A 455 4.34 16.68 30.79
C ALA A 455 3.57 15.36 30.71
N ALA A 456 3.64 14.63 29.61
CA ALA A 456 2.89 13.39 29.45
C ALA A 456 3.39 12.30 30.42
N LYS A 457 2.46 11.57 31.04
CA LYS A 457 2.81 10.53 32.02
C LYS A 457 3.21 9.25 31.30
N LYS A 458 4.37 8.71 31.67
CA LYS A 458 4.86 7.41 31.19
C LYS A 458 3.94 6.30 31.70
N GLN A 459 3.52 5.41 30.81
CA GLN A 459 2.74 4.23 31.14
C GLN A 459 3.28 3.02 30.38
N GLU A 460 3.28 1.86 31.02
CA GLU A 460 3.54 0.58 30.35
C GLU A 460 2.23 -0.04 29.90
N ILE A 461 2.19 -0.45 28.63
CA ILE A 461 1.05 -1.14 28.01
C ILE A 461 1.50 -2.42 27.33
N PRO A 462 0.61 -3.40 27.15
CA PRO A 462 0.84 -4.55 26.28
C PRO A 462 1.22 -4.12 24.86
N ASP A 463 2.27 -4.74 24.33
CA ASP A 463 2.72 -4.63 22.94
C ASP A 463 2.54 -5.97 22.24
N TRP A 464 1.70 -5.96 21.21
CA TRP A 464 1.31 -7.16 20.48
C TRP A 464 2.05 -7.34 19.16
N ASP A 465 3.06 -6.51 18.90
CA ASP A 465 3.64 -6.33 17.57
C ASP A 465 2.58 -5.94 16.52
N SER A 466 3.02 -5.72 15.28
CA SER A 466 2.08 -5.52 14.17
C SER A 466 1.62 -6.86 13.61
N LEU A 467 0.33 -7.17 13.73
CA LEU A 467 -0.28 -8.29 13.02
C LEU A 467 -0.71 -7.83 11.64
N SER A 468 -0.01 -8.29 10.60
CA SER A 468 -0.40 -8.04 9.22
C SER A 468 -1.39 -9.10 8.74
N LEU A 469 -2.26 -8.71 7.81
CA LEU A 469 -3.26 -9.60 7.22
C LEU A 469 -3.12 -9.66 5.71
N LEU A 470 -3.40 -10.84 5.18
CA LEU A 470 -3.36 -11.14 3.76
C LEU A 470 -4.78 -11.18 3.20
N PRO A 471 -4.98 -10.60 2.00
CA PRO A 471 -6.25 -10.66 1.32
C PRO A 471 -6.61 -12.10 0.96
N LYS A 472 -7.90 -12.38 0.88
CA LYS A 472 -8.39 -13.58 0.22
C LYS A 472 -8.00 -13.52 -1.25
N MET A 473 -7.31 -14.56 -1.67
CA MET A 473 -6.85 -14.70 -3.03
C MET A 473 -7.95 -15.39 -3.85
N SER A 474 -8.08 -15.00 -5.11
CA SER A 474 -8.94 -15.64 -6.10
C SER A 474 -8.52 -17.09 -6.33
N ASP A 475 -9.33 -17.82 -7.10
CA ASP A 475 -8.89 -19.07 -7.71
C ASP A 475 -7.65 -18.84 -8.60
N VAL A 476 -6.90 -19.93 -8.82
CA VAL A 476 -5.74 -19.89 -9.72
C VAL A 476 -6.22 -19.47 -11.09
N GLN A 477 -5.75 -18.31 -11.53
CA GLN A 477 -6.04 -17.85 -12.88
C GLN A 477 -5.00 -18.46 -13.81
N SER A 478 -5.39 -19.52 -14.51
CA SER A 478 -4.63 -20.13 -15.59
C SER A 478 -5.42 -20.06 -16.88
N TYR A 479 -4.77 -19.55 -17.93
CA TYR A 479 -5.41 -19.32 -19.22
C TYR A 479 -4.57 -19.90 -20.35
N GLY A 480 -5.25 -20.32 -21.42
CA GLY A 480 -4.57 -20.71 -22.66
C GLY A 480 -3.87 -19.53 -23.33
N ILE A 481 -2.92 -19.81 -24.23
CA ILE A 481 -2.04 -18.80 -24.85
C ILE A 481 -2.82 -17.57 -25.38
N VAL A 482 -3.89 -17.80 -26.14
CA VAL A 482 -4.67 -16.72 -26.76
C VAL A 482 -5.32 -15.81 -25.71
N GLU A 483 -5.86 -16.39 -24.65
CA GLU A 483 -6.54 -15.64 -23.61
C GLU A 483 -5.53 -14.93 -22.70
N SER A 484 -4.40 -15.57 -22.40
CA SER A 484 -3.25 -14.95 -21.74
C SER A 484 -2.70 -13.76 -22.53
N CYS A 485 -2.70 -13.81 -23.87
CA CYS A 485 -2.31 -12.65 -24.70
C CYS A 485 -3.29 -11.48 -24.52
N LYS A 486 -4.60 -11.72 -24.59
CA LYS A 486 -5.61 -10.66 -24.39
C LYS A 486 -5.51 -10.03 -23.01
N LEU A 487 -5.40 -10.87 -21.98
CA LEU A 487 -5.22 -10.44 -20.60
C LEU A 487 -3.89 -9.71 -20.42
N GLY A 488 -2.81 -10.18 -21.05
CA GLY A 488 -1.52 -9.51 -21.06
C GLY A 488 -1.59 -8.10 -21.63
N PHE A 489 -2.34 -7.88 -22.71
CA PHE A 489 -2.55 -6.53 -23.27
C PHE A 489 -3.37 -5.65 -22.32
N LYS A 490 -4.43 -6.20 -21.72
CA LYS A 490 -5.26 -5.48 -20.75
C LYS A 490 -4.44 -5.08 -19.51
N ASP A 491 -3.75 -6.03 -18.90
CA ASP A 491 -2.91 -5.82 -17.72
C ASP A 491 -1.75 -4.86 -18.03
N ALA A 492 -1.10 -4.96 -19.20
CA ALA A 492 -0.07 -4.01 -19.61
C ALA A 492 -0.62 -2.59 -19.76
N LYS A 493 -1.81 -2.42 -20.36
CA LYS A 493 -2.48 -1.12 -20.44
C LYS A 493 -2.79 -0.56 -19.04
N GLU A 494 -3.33 -1.40 -18.15
CA GLU A 494 -3.59 -1.02 -16.76
C GLU A 494 -2.31 -0.59 -16.03
N MET A 495 -1.20 -1.32 -16.20
CA MET A 495 0.11 -0.97 -15.63
C MET A 495 0.62 0.38 -16.15
N ILE A 496 0.53 0.64 -17.46
CA ILE A 496 0.95 1.93 -18.03
C ILE A 496 0.11 3.07 -17.42
N MET A 497 -1.20 2.85 -17.20
CA MET A 497 -2.07 3.85 -16.56
C MET A 497 -1.74 4.07 -15.09
N ASP A 498 -1.43 3.02 -14.34
CA ASP A 498 -0.97 3.13 -12.94
C ASP A 498 0.26 4.05 -12.84
N ILE A 499 1.23 3.87 -13.74
CA ILE A 499 2.44 4.71 -13.77
C ILE A 499 2.08 6.16 -14.08
N PHE A 500 1.23 6.40 -15.07
CA PHE A 500 0.84 7.77 -15.43
C PHE A 500 0.11 8.47 -14.28
N LEU A 501 -0.81 7.77 -13.59
CA LEU A 501 -1.49 8.30 -12.41
C LEU A 501 -0.50 8.59 -11.28
N MET A 502 0.43 7.68 -11.02
CA MET A 502 1.46 7.85 -10.00
C MET A 502 2.36 9.07 -10.31
N LEU A 503 2.83 9.20 -11.55
CA LEU A 503 3.62 10.34 -11.99
C LEU A 503 2.83 11.65 -11.88
N ARG A 504 1.57 11.67 -12.33
CA ARG A 504 0.69 12.84 -12.16
C ARG A 504 0.52 13.22 -10.69
N GLY A 505 0.32 12.24 -9.81
CA GLY A 505 0.22 12.44 -8.37
C GLY A 505 1.51 13.02 -7.76
N LEU A 506 2.69 12.58 -8.23
CA LEU A 506 3.98 13.13 -7.80
C LEU A 506 4.19 14.58 -8.27
N PHE A 507 3.96 14.86 -9.55
CA PHE A 507 4.15 16.21 -10.11
C PHE A 507 3.14 17.23 -9.56
N SER A 508 1.93 16.79 -9.24
CA SER A 508 0.90 17.60 -8.58
C SER A 508 1.13 17.78 -7.07
N ARG A 509 2.19 17.20 -6.51
CA ARG A 509 2.52 17.17 -5.07
C ARG A 509 1.45 16.53 -4.17
N GLN A 510 0.59 15.70 -4.76
CA GLN A 510 -0.42 14.94 -4.03
C GLN A 510 0.21 13.69 -3.42
N ILE A 511 1.09 13.02 -4.17
CA ILE A 511 1.88 11.89 -3.68
C ILE A 511 3.25 12.41 -3.23
N ALA A 512 3.58 12.17 -1.96
CA ALA A 512 4.91 12.52 -1.44
C ALA A 512 5.99 11.60 -2.02
N ALA A 513 7.12 12.16 -2.46
CA ALA A 513 8.25 11.40 -2.98
C ALA A 513 8.82 10.38 -1.97
N LYS A 514 8.63 10.64 -0.67
CA LYS A 514 8.98 9.71 0.42
C LYS A 514 8.23 8.37 0.35
N ASN A 515 7.17 8.26 -0.45
CA ASN A 515 6.40 7.02 -0.65
C ASN A 515 6.92 6.18 -1.82
N LEU A 516 7.89 6.70 -2.59
CA LEU A 516 8.56 5.92 -3.63
C LEU A 516 9.38 4.80 -2.99
N GLY A 517 9.35 3.61 -3.61
CA GLY A 517 10.20 2.50 -3.21
C GLY A 517 11.55 2.58 -3.92
N GLY A 518 12.63 2.52 -3.15
CA GLY A 518 13.99 2.40 -3.68
C GLY A 518 14.40 0.96 -3.99
N PRO A 519 15.71 0.72 -4.20
CA PRO A 519 16.24 -0.60 -4.54
C PRO A 519 15.96 -1.68 -3.48
N ILE A 520 15.93 -1.31 -2.19
CA ILE A 520 15.71 -2.26 -1.09
C ILE A 520 14.27 -2.73 -1.10
N ILE A 521 13.32 -1.81 -1.30
CA ILE A 521 11.90 -2.16 -1.43
C ILE A 521 11.64 -2.98 -2.69
N ILE A 522 12.27 -2.64 -3.82
CA ILE A 522 12.16 -3.46 -5.05
C ILE A 522 12.70 -4.87 -4.81
N PHE A 523 13.84 -5.00 -4.14
CA PHE A 523 14.43 -6.30 -3.83
C PHE A 523 13.55 -7.13 -2.89
N THR A 524 13.11 -6.55 -1.77
CA THR A 524 12.27 -7.24 -0.78
C THR A 524 10.90 -7.60 -1.36
N ALA A 525 10.31 -6.74 -2.20
CA ALA A 525 9.12 -7.05 -2.96
C ALA A 525 9.36 -8.22 -3.92
N SER A 526 10.43 -8.19 -4.72
CA SER A 526 10.80 -9.28 -5.64
C SER A 526 10.95 -10.62 -4.91
N TYR A 527 11.64 -10.60 -3.77
CA TYR A 527 11.82 -11.77 -2.92
C TYR A 527 10.48 -12.30 -2.40
N SER A 528 9.62 -11.41 -1.89
CA SER A 528 8.28 -11.78 -1.43
C SER A 528 7.45 -12.42 -2.54
N GLN A 529 7.49 -11.89 -3.76
CA GLN A 529 6.78 -12.48 -4.90
C GLN A 529 7.31 -13.87 -5.26
N LEU A 530 8.63 -14.08 -5.21
CA LEU A 530 9.22 -15.40 -5.40
C LEU A 530 8.78 -16.42 -4.35
N GLN A 531 8.61 -15.99 -3.09
CA GLN A 531 8.06 -16.87 -2.04
C GLN A 531 6.58 -17.22 -2.27
N MET A 532 5.81 -16.38 -2.96
CA MET A 532 4.42 -16.71 -3.36
C MET A 532 4.38 -17.72 -4.51
N GLY A 533 5.45 -17.79 -5.31
CA GLY A 533 5.64 -18.78 -6.36
C GLY A 533 6.24 -18.18 -7.63
N LEU A 534 6.73 -19.05 -8.51
CA LEU A 534 7.42 -18.64 -9.74
C LEU A 534 6.54 -17.81 -10.67
N GLY A 535 5.24 -18.12 -10.77
CA GLY A 535 4.28 -17.34 -11.56
C GLY A 535 4.16 -15.89 -11.10
N TYR A 536 4.11 -15.65 -9.78
CA TYR A 536 4.09 -14.31 -9.20
C TYR A 536 5.39 -13.54 -9.45
N PHE A 537 6.53 -14.22 -9.32
CA PHE A 537 7.83 -13.62 -9.59
C PHE A 537 7.99 -13.20 -11.05
N ILE A 538 7.61 -14.07 -12.00
CA ILE A 538 7.64 -13.74 -13.43
C ILE A 538 6.66 -12.60 -13.74
N TYR A 539 5.45 -12.62 -13.18
CA TYR A 539 4.49 -11.53 -13.32
C TYR A 539 5.06 -10.20 -12.78
N PHE A 540 5.78 -10.26 -11.67
CA PHE A 540 6.42 -9.10 -11.07
C PHE A 540 7.58 -8.56 -11.91
N LEU A 541 8.45 -9.43 -12.43
CA LEU A 541 9.50 -9.02 -13.38
C LEU A 541 8.92 -8.41 -14.65
N ALA A 542 7.81 -8.96 -15.14
CA ALA A 542 7.09 -8.42 -16.29
C ALA A 542 6.56 -7.00 -16.01
N LEU A 543 5.99 -6.79 -14.82
CA LEU A 543 5.54 -5.49 -14.36
C LEU A 543 6.71 -4.49 -14.28
N ILE A 544 7.84 -4.86 -13.67
CA ILE A 544 9.02 -3.98 -13.63
C ILE A 544 9.51 -3.68 -15.05
N SER A 545 9.47 -4.66 -15.96
CA SER A 545 9.89 -4.46 -17.34
C SER A 545 9.07 -3.41 -18.07
N ILE A 546 7.74 -3.54 -18.01
CA ILE A 546 6.82 -2.56 -18.60
C ILE A 546 7.02 -1.20 -17.95
N ASN A 547 7.19 -1.16 -16.63
CA ASN A 547 7.44 0.09 -15.91
C ASN A 547 8.73 0.76 -16.37
N LEU A 548 9.82 0.00 -16.51
CA LEU A 548 11.11 0.50 -16.99
C LEU A 548 10.99 1.00 -18.43
N ALA A 549 10.24 0.32 -19.29
CA ALA A 549 9.97 0.78 -20.65
C ALA A 549 9.26 2.14 -20.68
N VAL A 550 8.20 2.31 -19.88
CA VAL A 550 7.45 3.57 -19.80
C VAL A 550 8.31 4.70 -19.25
N ILE A 551 9.06 4.45 -18.17
CA ILE A 551 9.96 5.45 -17.57
C ILE A 551 11.07 5.84 -18.56
N ASN A 552 11.64 4.88 -19.28
CA ASN A 552 12.68 5.14 -20.26
C ASN A 552 12.17 5.92 -21.48
N ILE A 553 10.86 6.01 -21.75
CA ILE A 553 10.33 6.90 -22.80
C ILE A 553 10.30 8.37 -22.34
N PHE A 554 10.29 8.62 -21.02
CA PHE A 554 10.16 9.96 -20.48
C PHE A 554 11.35 10.85 -20.90
N PRO A 555 11.13 12.12 -21.27
CA PRO A 555 12.19 13.01 -21.79
C PRO A 555 13.09 13.53 -20.66
N PHE A 556 13.69 12.61 -19.91
CA PHE A 556 14.58 12.87 -18.79
C PHE A 556 16.02 12.54 -19.18
N PRO A 557 17.00 13.39 -18.84
CA PRO A 557 18.40 13.10 -19.15
C PRO A 557 18.88 11.77 -18.55
N VAL A 558 19.88 11.13 -19.19
CA VAL A 558 20.37 9.76 -18.92
C VAL A 558 19.45 8.64 -19.38
N LEU A 559 18.13 8.87 -19.44
CA LEU A 559 17.20 7.88 -20.00
C LEU A 559 17.15 7.95 -21.53
N ASP A 560 16.73 6.86 -22.15
CA ASP A 560 16.50 6.74 -23.60
C ASP A 560 15.65 7.88 -24.16
N GLY A 561 14.57 8.23 -23.46
CA GLY A 561 13.63 9.27 -23.82
C GLY A 561 14.26 10.66 -23.82
N GLY A 562 15.24 10.90 -22.96
CA GLY A 562 16.07 12.10 -23.00
C GLY A 562 16.89 12.17 -24.29
N ILE A 563 17.52 11.06 -24.69
CA ILE A 563 18.25 10.99 -25.96
C ILE A 563 17.29 11.17 -27.14
N LEU A 564 16.12 10.53 -27.12
CA LEU A 564 15.09 10.69 -28.16
C LEU A 564 14.59 12.14 -28.25
N PHE A 565 14.41 12.81 -27.12
CA PHE A 565 14.04 14.22 -27.07
C PHE A 565 15.11 15.12 -27.71
N LEU A 566 16.39 14.87 -27.43
CA LEU A 566 17.50 15.57 -28.06
C LEU A 566 17.57 15.29 -29.57
N LEU A 567 17.35 14.04 -30.01
CA LEU A 567 17.29 13.68 -31.42
C LEU A 567 16.11 14.34 -32.15
N LEU A 568 14.98 14.52 -31.46
CA LEU A 568 13.83 15.25 -31.98
C LEU A 568 14.20 16.73 -32.19
N ILE A 569 14.85 17.36 -31.22
CA ILE A 569 15.36 18.75 -31.34
C ILE A 569 16.36 18.86 -32.48
N GLU A 570 17.29 17.91 -32.61
CA GLU A 570 18.25 17.85 -33.72
C GLU A 570 17.54 17.78 -35.07
N LYS A 571 16.51 16.93 -35.19
CA LYS A 571 15.71 16.78 -36.42
C LYS A 571 14.97 18.07 -36.78
N ILE A 572 14.41 18.78 -35.80
CA ILE A 572 13.70 20.05 -36.01
C ILE A 572 14.69 21.17 -36.41
N ARG A 573 15.85 21.24 -35.76
CA ARG A 573 16.87 22.28 -36.00
C ARG A 573 17.68 22.05 -37.27
N GLY A 574 17.67 20.82 -37.82
CA GLY A 574 18.49 20.42 -38.97
C GLY A 574 19.99 20.39 -38.70
N LYS A 575 20.44 20.66 -37.46
CA LYS A 575 21.84 20.67 -37.05
C LYS A 575 22.03 19.93 -35.73
N ARG A 576 23.19 19.28 -35.60
CA ARG A 576 23.60 18.52 -34.41
C ARG A 576 23.62 19.41 -33.17
N ILE A 577 23.23 18.83 -32.04
CA ILE A 577 23.39 19.45 -30.73
C ILE A 577 24.87 19.43 -30.37
N SER A 578 25.36 20.53 -29.81
CA SER A 578 26.78 20.62 -29.44
C SER A 578 27.09 19.63 -28.31
N GLU A 579 28.30 19.07 -28.36
CA GLU A 579 28.78 18.10 -27.38
C GLU A 579 28.75 18.67 -25.95
N LYS A 580 29.06 19.96 -25.78
CA LYS A 580 28.93 20.65 -24.49
C LYS A 580 27.51 20.58 -23.91
N ILE A 581 26.48 20.72 -24.74
CA ILE A 581 25.08 20.62 -24.30
C ILE A 581 24.75 19.18 -23.91
N LEU A 582 25.22 18.20 -24.68
CA LEU A 582 25.03 16.77 -24.38
C LEU A 582 25.66 16.38 -23.04
N ILE A 583 26.91 16.78 -22.79
CA ILE A 583 27.62 16.54 -21.53
C ILE A 583 26.86 17.19 -20.36
N TRP A 584 26.48 18.46 -20.49
CA TRP A 584 25.73 19.16 -19.43
C TRP A 584 24.37 18.50 -19.16
N PHE A 585 23.63 18.15 -20.22
CA PHE A 585 22.34 17.50 -20.11
C PHE A 585 22.46 16.16 -19.36
N ASN A 586 23.40 15.31 -19.77
CA ASN A 586 23.63 14.02 -19.11
C ASN A 586 24.13 14.19 -17.66
N ASN A 587 25.07 15.08 -17.40
CA ASN A 587 25.59 15.31 -16.04
C ASN A 587 24.50 15.82 -15.09
N ILE A 588 23.62 16.72 -15.54
CA ILE A 588 22.46 17.16 -14.76
C ILE A 588 21.55 15.97 -14.47
N GLY A 589 21.27 15.12 -15.47
CA GLY A 589 20.47 13.91 -15.25
C GLY A 589 21.09 12.93 -14.26
N ILE A 590 22.40 12.68 -14.36
CA ILE A 590 23.11 11.81 -13.41
C ILE A 590 23.03 12.40 -12.01
N ALA A 591 23.28 13.69 -11.84
CA ALA A 591 23.20 14.35 -10.54
C ALA A 591 21.78 14.26 -9.94
N LEU A 592 20.74 14.46 -10.74
CA LEU A 592 19.34 14.32 -10.31
C LEU A 592 19.01 12.86 -9.96
N LEU A 593 19.42 11.90 -10.79
CA LEU A 593 19.16 10.48 -10.56
C LEU A 593 19.88 9.97 -9.32
N LEU A 594 21.14 10.36 -9.10
CA LEU A 594 21.88 10.03 -7.88
C LEU A 594 21.24 10.65 -6.64
N THR A 595 20.80 11.90 -6.73
CA THR A 595 20.09 12.58 -5.63
C THR A 595 18.80 11.83 -5.29
N LEU A 596 18.00 11.48 -6.29
CA LEU A 596 16.78 10.71 -6.11
C LEU A 596 17.08 9.32 -5.53
N PHE A 597 18.11 8.62 -6.05
CA PHE A 597 18.54 7.31 -5.58
C PHE A 597 18.93 7.33 -4.10
N ILE A 598 19.75 8.30 -3.68
CA ILE A 598 20.14 8.49 -2.28
C ILE A 598 18.91 8.78 -1.44
N TYR A 599 18.02 9.67 -1.90
CA TYR A 599 16.81 10.05 -1.20
C TYR A 599 15.86 8.86 -0.96
N VAL A 600 15.54 8.08 -1.99
CA VAL A 600 14.66 6.91 -1.85
C VAL A 600 15.31 5.80 -1.04
N THR A 601 16.62 5.56 -1.21
CA THR A 601 17.34 4.53 -0.45
C THR A 601 17.42 4.90 1.04
N TYR A 602 17.63 6.18 1.35
CA TYR A 602 17.57 6.67 2.73
C TYR A 602 16.20 6.40 3.36
N HIS A 603 15.11 6.67 2.63
CA HIS A 603 13.75 6.38 3.09
C HIS A 603 13.46 4.88 3.21
N ASP A 604 13.97 4.05 2.31
CA ASP A 604 13.89 2.59 2.42
C ASP A 604 14.55 2.10 3.72
N ILE A 605 15.75 2.60 4.03
CA ILE A 605 16.49 2.24 5.26
C ILE A 605 15.70 2.66 6.49
N LEU A 606 15.18 3.90 6.53
CA LEU A 606 14.38 4.38 7.65
C LEU A 606 13.15 3.51 7.93
N ARG A 607 12.44 3.08 6.87
CA ARG A 607 11.30 2.16 6.99
C ARG A 607 11.74 0.79 7.51
N LEU A 608 12.88 0.28 7.03
CA LEU A 608 13.40 -1.03 7.45
C LEU A 608 13.75 -1.06 8.94
N ILE A 609 14.30 0.02 9.48
CA ILE A 609 14.69 0.13 10.90
C ILE A 609 13.58 0.71 11.80
N GLY A 610 12.37 0.91 11.27
CA GLY A 610 11.20 1.35 12.04
C GLY A 610 11.27 2.78 12.57
N LEU A 611 12.06 3.66 11.93
CA LEU A 611 12.14 5.10 12.25
C LEU A 611 11.14 5.96 11.45
N MET A 612 10.36 5.32 10.58
CA MET A 612 9.27 5.86 9.78
C MET A 612 8.16 4.83 9.72
#